data_AF-A0A821WSS5-F1
#
_entry.id   AF-A0A821WSS5-F1
#
_cell.length_a   1.000
_cell.length_b   1.000
_cell.length_c   1.000
_cell.angle_alpha   90.00
_cell.angle_beta   90.00
_cell.angle_gamma   90.00
#
_symmetry.space_group_name_H-M   'P 1'
#
loop_
_entity.id
_entity.type
_entity.pdbx_description
1 polymer ?
#
loop_
_entity_poly.entity_id
_entity_poly.type
_entity_poly.pdbx_seq_one_letter_code
_entity_poly.pdbx_strand_id
1 'polypeptide(L)'
;MKQYIIIIIIGITALFSSVYCASSDNCTNLSSQDCQTCLSLQKCAYCKNTKLCFRYDPETAFEQRCTTADLQWQTCVGNFRVWIIIVSVIVGIVLLAIIIAICCVCRKCKRISIRREERRQQRDDQRIGERMEERRAAAEVRTNERNRVADQIRMKYGILKAKENATDYARME
;
A
#
# COMPACT_ATOMS: atom_id res chain seq x y z
N MET A 1 -5.45 4.13 -1.91
CA MET A 1 -5.39 2.86 -1.13
C MET A 1 -6.76 2.44 -0.60
N LYS A 2 -7.49 3.30 0.13
CA LYS A 2 -8.84 2.97 0.66
C LYS A 2 -9.84 2.49 -0.41
N GLN A 3 -9.86 3.11 -1.60
CA GLN A 3 -10.78 2.73 -2.68
C GLN A 3 -10.54 1.32 -3.25
N TYR A 4 -9.29 0.90 -3.44
CA TYR A 4 -8.98 -0.44 -3.96
C TYR A 4 -9.35 -1.56 -2.98
N ILE A 5 -9.18 -1.31 -1.67
CA ILE A 5 -9.59 -2.25 -0.62
C ILE A 5 -11.10 -2.45 -0.63
N ILE A 6 -11.86 -1.36 -0.75
CA ILE A 6 -13.33 -1.41 -0.81
C ILE A 6 -13.80 -2.18 -2.05
N ILE A 7 -13.20 -1.96 -3.22
CA ILE A 7 -13.56 -2.67 -4.46
C ILE A 7 -13.27 -4.18 -4.36
N ILE A 8 -12.14 -4.56 -3.76
CA ILE A 8 -11.78 -5.99 -3.56
C ILE A 8 -12.75 -6.66 -2.59
N ILE A 9 -13.09 -5.99 -1.48
CA ILE A 9 -14.03 -6.53 -0.49
C ILE A 9 -15.42 -6.71 -1.10
N ILE A 10 -15.94 -5.68 -1.80
CA ILE A 10 -17.26 -5.74 -2.45
C ILE A 10 -17.30 -6.88 -3.49
N GLY A 11 -16.24 -7.03 -4.29
CA GLY A 11 -16.12 -8.12 -5.26
C GLY A 11 -16.16 -9.50 -4.61
N ILE A 12 -15.42 -9.70 -3.50
CA ILE A 12 -15.40 -10.98 -2.77
C ILE A 12 -16.77 -11.27 -2.13
N THR A 13 -17.43 -10.28 -1.54
CA THR A 13 -18.76 -10.46 -0.90
C THR A 13 -19.87 -10.76 -1.90
N ALA A 14 -19.79 -10.18 -3.11
CA ALA A 14 -20.75 -10.45 -4.18
C ALA A 14 -20.63 -11.90 -4.70
N LEU A 15 -19.39 -12.41 -4.81
CA LEU A 15 -19.13 -13.79 -5.24
C LEU A 15 -19.57 -14.82 -4.18
N PHE A 16 -19.38 -14.53 -2.90
CA PHE A 16 -19.83 -15.43 -1.82
C PHE A 16 -21.35 -15.57 -1.77
N SER A 17 -22.09 -14.48 -2.00
CA SER A 17 -23.56 -14.49 -1.92
C SER A 17 -24.22 -15.38 -2.98
N SER A 18 -23.62 -15.54 -4.16
CA SER A 18 -24.14 -16.42 -5.22
C SER A 18 -23.94 -17.92 -4.97
N VAL A 19 -23.12 -18.31 -3.99
CA VAL A 19 -22.76 -19.72 -3.75
C VAL A 19 -23.68 -20.41 -2.72
N TYR A 20 -24.41 -19.66 -1.90
CA TYR A 20 -25.16 -20.22 -0.76
C TYR A 20 -26.60 -20.67 -1.04
N CYS A 21 -27.13 -20.49 -2.25
CA CYS A 21 -28.44 -21.03 -2.58
C CYS A 21 -28.28 -22.43 -3.15
N ALA A 22 -28.60 -23.47 -2.36
CA ALA A 22 -29.76 -24.29 -2.69
C ALA A 22 -30.07 -25.39 -1.64
N SER A 23 -31.25 -25.98 -1.80
CA SER A 23 -31.89 -26.93 -0.92
C SER A 23 -32.65 -27.95 -1.77
N SER A 24 -32.45 -29.24 -1.51
CA SER A 24 -33.31 -30.32 -1.98
C SER A 24 -33.27 -31.48 -0.99
N ASP A 25 -34.42 -31.93 -0.53
CA ASP A 25 -34.59 -32.62 0.76
C ASP A 25 -34.62 -34.16 0.72
N ASN A 26 -34.41 -34.86 -0.41
CA ASN A 26 -34.64 -36.32 -0.49
C ASN A 26 -33.41 -37.15 -0.90
N CYS A 27 -32.51 -37.43 0.06
CA CYS A 27 -31.31 -38.27 -0.14
C CYS A 27 -31.55 -39.79 0.00
N THR A 28 -32.73 -40.20 0.48
CA THR A 28 -32.98 -41.56 0.98
C THR A 28 -33.44 -42.57 -0.08
N ASN A 29 -33.81 -42.14 -1.28
CA ASN A 29 -34.37 -43.02 -2.33
C ASN A 29 -33.31 -43.60 -3.31
N LEU A 30 -32.03 -43.23 -3.18
CA LEU A 30 -30.95 -43.73 -4.04
C LEU A 30 -30.11 -44.77 -3.28
N SER A 31 -30.72 -45.89 -2.95
CA SER A 31 -29.97 -47.05 -2.47
C SER A 31 -29.26 -47.69 -3.67
N SER A 32 -27.93 -47.62 -3.70
CA SER A 32 -27.03 -48.47 -4.51
C SER A 32 -26.71 -48.11 -5.96
N GLN A 33 -26.38 -46.87 -6.31
CA GLN A 33 -25.61 -46.64 -7.55
C GLN A 33 -24.73 -45.40 -7.49
N ASP A 34 -23.42 -45.64 -7.43
CA ASP A 34 -22.30 -44.71 -7.58
C ASP A 34 -22.28 -43.41 -6.76
N CYS A 35 -21.09 -43.08 -6.27
CA CYS A 35 -20.86 -41.87 -5.48
C CYS A 35 -21.38 -40.61 -6.18
N GLN A 36 -21.18 -40.50 -7.50
CA GLN A 36 -21.59 -39.32 -8.29
C GLN A 36 -23.10 -39.11 -8.30
N THR A 37 -23.88 -40.19 -8.37
CA THR A 37 -25.35 -40.12 -8.39
C THR A 37 -25.88 -39.68 -7.02
N CYS A 38 -25.30 -40.18 -5.92
CA CYS A 38 -25.68 -39.77 -4.56
C CYS A 38 -25.37 -38.29 -4.28
N LEU A 39 -24.24 -37.79 -4.80
CA LEU A 39 -23.77 -36.42 -4.59
C LEU A 39 -24.33 -35.40 -5.60
N SER A 40 -25.15 -35.85 -6.55
CA SER A 40 -25.90 -34.97 -7.45
C SER A 40 -26.98 -34.15 -6.72
N LEU A 41 -27.45 -34.66 -5.59
CA LEU A 41 -28.45 -34.02 -4.73
C LEU A 41 -27.76 -33.21 -3.64
N GLN A 42 -28.30 -32.02 -3.39
CA GLN A 42 -27.74 -31.11 -2.41
C GLN A 42 -28.03 -31.58 -0.98
N LYS A 43 -27.02 -31.52 -0.10
CA LYS A 43 -27.06 -31.97 1.31
C LYS A 43 -27.06 -33.49 1.53
N CYS A 44 -26.70 -34.29 0.52
CA CYS A 44 -26.50 -35.73 0.68
C CYS A 44 -25.02 -36.08 0.90
N ALA A 45 -24.75 -37.15 1.66
CA ALA A 45 -23.43 -37.71 1.88
C ALA A 45 -23.40 -39.19 1.48
N TYR A 46 -22.27 -39.60 0.91
CA TYR A 46 -22.01 -40.98 0.50
C TYR A 46 -20.93 -41.59 1.38
N CYS A 47 -21.15 -42.81 1.85
CA CYS A 47 -20.10 -43.56 2.51
C CYS A 47 -19.46 -44.59 1.60
N LYS A 48 -18.15 -44.51 1.45
CA LYS A 48 -17.38 -45.42 0.59
C LYS A 48 -17.38 -46.87 1.10
N ASN A 49 -17.25 -47.05 2.41
CA ASN A 49 -17.08 -48.39 3.00
C ASN A 49 -18.39 -49.19 2.98
N THR A 50 -19.49 -48.56 3.38
CA THR A 50 -20.83 -49.21 3.47
C THR A 50 -21.67 -49.03 2.20
N LYS A 51 -21.20 -48.21 1.24
CA LYS A 51 -21.90 -47.86 -0.01
C LYS A 51 -23.31 -47.28 0.22
N LEU A 52 -23.51 -46.60 1.34
CA LEU A 52 -24.79 -46.00 1.73
C LEU A 52 -24.83 -44.52 1.39
N CYS A 53 -25.95 -44.07 0.81
CA CYS A 53 -26.29 -42.67 0.60
C CYS A 53 -27.28 -42.23 1.70
N PHE A 54 -27.01 -41.11 2.37
CA PHE A 54 -27.87 -40.59 3.43
C PHE A 54 -27.83 -39.06 3.48
N ARG A 55 -28.81 -38.46 4.17
CA ARG A 55 -28.85 -37.02 4.39
C ARG A 55 -27.73 -36.62 5.36
N TYR A 56 -26.92 -35.64 4.98
CA TYR A 56 -25.87 -35.11 5.85
C TYR A 56 -26.51 -34.28 6.97
N ASP A 57 -26.43 -34.79 8.19
CA ASP A 57 -26.85 -34.07 9.40
C ASP A 57 -25.60 -33.63 10.16
N PRO A 58 -25.36 -32.32 10.36
CA PRO A 58 -24.17 -31.83 11.05
C PRO A 58 -24.06 -32.31 12.51
N GLU A 59 -25.17 -32.67 13.15
CA GLU A 59 -25.17 -33.14 14.54
C GLU A 59 -24.81 -34.63 14.65
N THR A 60 -25.28 -35.46 13.71
CA THR A 60 -25.11 -36.93 13.80
C THR A 60 -24.12 -37.51 12.78
N ALA A 61 -23.55 -36.70 11.88
CA ALA A 61 -22.65 -37.16 10.82
C ALA A 61 -21.39 -37.89 11.34
N PHE A 62 -20.95 -37.57 12.56
CA PHE A 62 -19.74 -38.14 13.13
C PHE A 62 -19.97 -39.41 13.94
N GLU A 63 -21.17 -39.65 14.48
CA GLU A 63 -21.29 -40.61 15.58
C GLU A 63 -21.75 -42.02 15.22
N GLN A 64 -22.48 -42.28 14.12
CA GLN A 64 -23.06 -43.63 13.97
C GLN A 64 -23.07 -44.28 12.59
N ARG A 65 -22.69 -43.61 11.50
CA ARG A 65 -22.87 -44.21 10.15
C ARG A 65 -21.61 -44.43 9.32
N CYS A 66 -20.57 -43.59 9.42
CA CYS A 66 -19.27 -43.84 8.79
C CYS A 66 -18.09 -43.11 9.43
N THR A 67 -16.92 -43.71 9.33
CA THR A 67 -15.64 -43.12 9.75
C THR A 67 -15.33 -41.88 8.92
N THR A 68 -14.80 -40.84 9.54
CA THR A 68 -14.50 -39.54 8.90
C THR A 68 -13.58 -39.63 7.68
N ALA A 69 -12.80 -40.70 7.54
CA ALA A 69 -11.91 -40.95 6.42
C ALA A 69 -12.61 -41.47 5.14
N ASP A 70 -13.82 -42.02 5.26
CA ASP A 70 -14.59 -42.64 4.17
C ASP A 70 -15.87 -41.88 3.81
N LEU A 71 -16.14 -40.79 4.55
CA LEU A 71 -17.28 -39.92 4.34
C LEU A 71 -17.00 -38.95 3.18
N GLN A 72 -17.73 -39.12 2.08
CA GLN A 72 -17.69 -38.24 0.92
C GLN A 72 -18.89 -37.30 1.00
N TRP A 73 -18.62 -36.00 1.12
CA TRP A 73 -19.63 -34.94 1.07
C TRP A 73 -19.22 -33.94 -0.03
N GLN A 74 -20.19 -33.49 -0.82
CA GLN A 74 -20.03 -32.56 -1.94
C GLN A 74 -19.13 -33.02 -3.12
N THR A 75 -18.10 -33.84 -2.90
CA THR A 75 -17.22 -34.39 -3.95
C THR A 75 -16.94 -35.88 -3.75
N CYS A 76 -16.75 -36.60 -4.86
CA CYS A 76 -16.42 -38.04 -4.90
C CYS A 76 -14.92 -38.36 -5.01
N VAL A 77 -14.10 -37.32 -5.07
CA VAL A 77 -12.71 -37.42 -5.46
C VAL A 77 -11.85 -37.17 -4.22
N GLY A 78 -11.76 -38.15 -3.33
CA GLY A 78 -10.85 -38.10 -2.18
C GLY A 78 -11.42 -37.46 -0.91
N ASN A 79 -10.58 -37.37 0.11
CA ASN A 79 -10.99 -36.93 1.46
C ASN A 79 -11.25 -35.43 1.52
N PHE A 80 -12.34 -35.01 2.16
CA PHE A 80 -12.66 -33.58 2.33
C PHE A 80 -11.53 -32.78 2.99
N ARG A 81 -10.78 -33.42 3.91
CA ARG A 81 -9.61 -32.83 4.57
C ARG A 81 -8.55 -32.40 3.57
N VAL A 82 -8.34 -33.17 2.50
CA VAL A 82 -7.33 -32.87 1.47
C VAL A 82 -7.74 -31.64 0.67
N TRP A 83 -9.01 -31.56 0.26
CA TRP A 83 -9.53 -30.40 -0.46
C TRP A 83 -9.45 -29.10 0.35
N ILE A 84 -9.77 -29.15 1.65
CA ILE A 84 -9.66 -28.00 2.55
C ILE A 84 -8.21 -27.50 2.60
N ILE A 85 -7.24 -28.40 2.71
CA ILE A 85 -5.82 -28.03 2.72
C ILE A 85 -5.42 -27.38 1.39
N ILE A 86 -5.81 -27.96 0.25
CA ILE A 86 -5.50 -27.41 -1.08
C ILE A 86 -6.05 -26.00 -1.23
N VAL A 87 -7.33 -25.79 -0.94
CA VAL A 87 -7.97 -24.46 -1.06
C VAL A 87 -7.34 -23.46 -0.10
N SER A 88 -7.06 -23.87 1.13
CA SER A 88 -6.38 -23.03 2.13
C SER A 88 -5.01 -22.56 1.64
N VAL A 89 -4.20 -23.45 1.06
CA VAL A 89 -2.89 -23.12 0.52
C VAL A 89 -3.01 -22.14 -0.66
N ILE A 90 -3.96 -22.36 -1.58
CA ILE A 90 -4.19 -21.46 -2.71
C ILE A 90 -4.57 -20.06 -2.21
N VAL A 91 -5.53 -19.97 -1.29
CA VAL A 91 -5.96 -18.70 -0.71
C VAL A 91 -4.80 -18.01 0.03
N GLY A 92 -4.00 -18.77 0.78
CA GLY A 92 -2.81 -18.27 1.47
C GLY A 92 -1.79 -17.67 0.51
N ILE A 93 -1.48 -18.36 -0.60
CA ILE A 93 -0.53 -17.88 -1.62
C ILE A 93 -1.06 -16.61 -2.29
N VAL A 94 -2.34 -16.58 -2.64
CA VAL A 94 -2.98 -15.41 -3.26
C VAL A 94 -2.93 -14.21 -2.32
N LEU A 95 -3.25 -14.39 -1.04
CA LEU A 95 -3.16 -13.33 -0.04
C LEU A 95 -1.73 -12.81 0.12
N LEU A 96 -0.74 -13.70 0.20
CA LEU A 96 0.67 -13.31 0.28
C LEU A 96 1.13 -12.53 -0.96
N ALA A 97 0.74 -12.97 -2.16
CA ALA A 97 1.06 -12.27 -3.40
C ALA A 97 0.47 -10.86 -3.43
N ILE A 98 -0.78 -10.69 -2.97
CA ILE A 98 -1.43 -9.39 -2.87
C ILE A 98 -0.70 -8.47 -1.88
N ILE A 99 -0.35 -8.98 -0.69
CA ILE A 99 0.37 -8.21 0.33
C ILE A 99 1.72 -7.73 -0.23
N ILE A 100 2.48 -8.61 -0.87
CA ILE A 100 3.77 -8.27 -1.47
C ILE A 100 3.61 -7.24 -2.58
N ALA A 101 2.63 -7.42 -3.48
CA ALA A 101 2.35 -6.48 -4.55
C ALA A 101 2.03 -5.08 -4.01
N ILE A 102 1.17 -4.98 -3.00
CA ILE A 102 0.83 -3.71 -2.34
C ILE A 102 2.06 -3.09 -1.67
N CYS A 103 2.83 -3.86 -0.91
CA CYS A 103 4.03 -3.37 -0.26
C CYS A 103 5.07 -2.85 -1.27
N CYS A 104 5.25 -3.54 -2.40
CA CYS A 104 6.18 -3.16 -3.46
C CYS A 104 5.74 -1.88 -4.19
N VAL A 105 4.45 -1.77 -4.55
CA VAL A 105 3.89 -0.58 -5.21
C VAL A 105 3.94 0.63 -4.28
N CYS A 106 3.55 0.47 -3.02
CA CYS A 106 3.60 1.55 -2.03
C CYS A 106 5.03 2.03 -1.74
N ARG A 107 6.01 1.12 -1.64
CA ARG A 107 7.43 1.48 -1.46
C ARG A 107 8.02 2.17 -2.69
N LYS A 108 7.62 1.78 -3.90
CA LYS A 108 8.04 2.44 -5.15
C LYS A 108 7.43 3.84 -5.27
N CYS A 109 6.13 3.99 -5.00
CA CYS A 109 5.44 5.28 -5.03
C CYS A 109 6.00 6.27 -3.99
N LYS A 110 6.28 5.80 -2.75
CA LYS A 110 6.87 6.64 -1.70
C LYS A 110 8.28 7.14 -2.06
N ARG A 111 9.11 6.29 -2.68
CA ARG A 111 10.44 6.72 -3.16
C ARG A 111 10.35 7.74 -4.30
N ILE A 112 9.35 7.62 -5.17
CA ILE A 112 9.15 8.58 -6.27
C ILE A 112 8.65 9.93 -5.75
N SER A 113 7.76 9.94 -4.74
CA SER A 113 7.26 11.20 -4.16
C SER A 113 8.37 11.96 -3.45
N ILE A 114 9.17 11.28 -2.61
CA ILE A 114 10.29 11.89 -1.88
C ILE A 114 11.30 12.52 -2.86
N ARG A 115 11.73 11.78 -3.90
CA ARG A 115 12.66 12.30 -4.92
C ARG A 115 12.10 13.46 -5.75
N ARG A 116 10.77 13.60 -5.85
CA ARG A 116 10.14 14.74 -6.53
C ARG A 116 10.12 15.96 -5.62
N GLU A 117 9.90 15.75 -4.34
CA GLU A 117 9.89 16.78 -3.31
C GLU A 117 11.29 17.36 -3.07
N GLU A 118 12.31 16.51 -2.89
CA GLU A 118 13.72 16.91 -2.79
C GLU A 118 14.14 17.79 -4.00
N ARG A 119 13.76 17.39 -5.21
CA ARG A 119 14.06 18.17 -6.43
C ARG A 119 13.30 19.48 -6.51
N ARG A 120 12.11 19.60 -5.91
CA ARG A 120 11.40 20.88 -5.80
C ARG A 120 12.12 21.78 -4.81
N GLN A 121 12.46 21.24 -3.65
CA GLN A 121 13.16 21.97 -2.60
C GLN A 121 14.52 22.50 -3.08
N GLN A 122 15.32 21.68 -3.76
CA GLN A 122 16.58 22.12 -4.37
C GLN A 122 16.42 23.28 -5.35
N ARG A 123 15.34 23.29 -6.16
CA ARG A 123 15.06 24.39 -7.09
C ARG A 123 14.63 25.66 -6.37
N ASP A 124 13.84 25.52 -5.31
CA ASP A 124 13.40 26.66 -4.51
C ASP A 124 14.59 27.26 -3.74
N ASP A 125 15.46 26.43 -3.16
CA ASP A 125 16.68 26.86 -2.49
C ASP A 125 17.62 27.62 -3.43
N GLN A 126 17.81 27.13 -4.67
CA GLN A 126 18.57 27.85 -5.70
C GLN A 126 17.98 29.23 -6.00
N ARG A 127 16.67 29.31 -6.23
CA ARG A 127 15.98 30.58 -6.52
C ARG A 127 16.07 31.57 -5.36
N ILE A 128 16.02 31.08 -4.13
CA ILE A 128 16.19 31.90 -2.94
C ILE A 128 17.63 32.41 -2.85
N GLY A 129 18.61 31.54 -3.10
CA GLY A 129 20.03 31.90 -3.17
C GLY A 129 20.31 33.01 -4.17
N GLU A 130 19.85 32.85 -5.42
CA GLU A 130 19.99 33.85 -6.49
C GLU A 130 19.38 35.20 -6.08
N ARG A 131 18.17 35.20 -5.50
CA ARG A 131 17.52 36.44 -5.03
C ARG A 131 18.27 37.10 -3.87
N MET A 132 18.90 36.32 -3.00
CA MET A 132 19.71 36.85 -1.91
C MET A 132 20.99 37.49 -2.45
N GLU A 133 21.65 36.85 -3.40
CA GLU A 133 22.84 37.38 -4.07
C GLU A 133 22.53 38.67 -4.84
N GLU A 134 21.43 38.70 -5.60
CA GLU A 134 20.98 39.90 -6.31
C GLU A 134 20.72 41.07 -5.36
N ARG A 135 20.06 40.81 -4.22
CA ARG A 135 19.84 41.83 -3.18
C ARG A 135 21.14 42.32 -2.55
N ARG A 136 22.11 41.42 -2.31
CA ARG A 136 23.43 41.78 -1.78
C ARG A 136 24.21 42.65 -2.76
N ALA A 137 24.26 42.25 -4.03
CA ALA A 137 24.92 43.01 -5.09
C ALA A 137 24.29 44.41 -5.24
N ALA A 138 22.96 44.51 -5.25
CA ALA A 138 22.27 45.80 -5.31
C ALA A 138 22.56 46.70 -4.09
N ALA A 139 22.69 46.12 -2.89
CA ALA A 139 23.04 46.86 -1.68
C ALA A 139 24.50 47.36 -1.72
N GLU A 140 25.42 46.54 -2.24
CA GLU A 140 26.83 46.89 -2.42
C GLU A 140 26.99 48.04 -3.42
N VAL A 141 26.31 47.97 -4.57
CA VAL A 141 26.30 49.05 -5.57
C VAL A 141 25.85 50.38 -4.95
N ARG A 142 24.74 50.37 -4.20
CA ARG A 142 24.23 51.57 -3.52
C ARG A 142 25.22 52.12 -2.49
N THR A 143 25.94 51.25 -1.80
CA THR A 143 26.93 51.65 -0.79
C THR A 143 28.16 52.26 -1.45
N ASN A 144 28.66 51.65 -2.51
CA ASN A 144 29.78 52.17 -3.29
C ASN A 144 29.44 53.52 -3.94
N GLU A 145 28.22 53.70 -4.45
CA GLU A 145 27.77 54.96 -4.99
C GLU A 145 27.73 56.07 -3.93
N ARG A 146 27.15 55.80 -2.74
CA ARG A 146 27.15 56.73 -1.62
C ARG A 146 28.57 57.14 -1.20
N ASN A 147 29.48 56.18 -1.14
CA ASN A 147 30.87 56.43 -0.78
C ASN A 147 31.57 57.31 -1.83
N ARG A 148 31.38 57.02 -3.13
CA ARG A 148 31.93 57.85 -4.22
C ARG A 148 31.43 59.29 -4.15
N VAL A 149 30.13 59.49 -3.94
CA VAL A 149 29.56 60.85 -3.81
C VAL A 149 30.12 61.54 -2.57
N ALA A 150 30.19 60.85 -1.43
CA ALA A 150 30.75 61.40 -0.20
C ALA A 150 32.22 61.82 -0.38
N ASP A 151 33.03 61.02 -1.06
CA ASP A 151 34.44 61.34 -1.29
C ASP A 151 34.62 62.51 -2.26
N GLN A 152 33.79 62.61 -3.31
CA GLN A 152 33.77 63.77 -4.19
C GLN A 152 33.44 65.07 -3.44
N ILE A 153 32.49 65.03 -2.50
CA ILE A 153 32.16 66.18 -1.65
C ILE A 153 33.34 66.55 -0.73
N ARG A 154 33.97 65.56 -0.08
CA ARG A 154 35.13 65.81 0.79
C ARG A 154 36.31 66.42 0.04
N MET A 155 36.53 66.02 -1.22
CA MET A 155 37.53 66.64 -2.10
C MET A 155 37.16 68.09 -2.45
N LYS A 156 35.91 68.34 -2.85
CA LYS A 156 35.43 69.68 -3.24
C LYS A 156 35.60 70.72 -2.13
N TYR A 157 35.39 70.33 -0.87
CA TYR A 157 35.51 71.22 0.29
C TYR A 157 36.86 71.12 1.02
N GLY A 158 37.85 70.41 0.47
CA GLY A 158 39.20 70.30 1.06
C GLY A 158 39.26 69.54 2.40
N ILE A 159 38.19 68.84 2.78
CA ILE A 159 38.04 68.16 4.08
C ILE A 159 39.00 66.97 4.20
N LEU A 160 39.39 66.34 3.08
CA LEU A 160 40.35 65.23 3.10
C LEU A 160 41.73 65.65 3.63
N LYS A 161 42.24 66.83 3.24
CA LYS A 161 43.51 67.37 3.77
C LYS A 161 43.42 67.67 5.26
N ALA A 162 42.29 68.20 5.74
CA ALA A 162 42.08 68.45 7.17
C ALA A 162 42.03 67.15 7.99
N LYS A 163 41.45 66.08 7.44
CA LYS A 163 41.39 64.76 8.08
C LYS A 163 42.75 64.07 8.09
N GLU A 164 43.50 64.11 6.99
CA GLU A 164 44.86 63.55 6.87
C GLU A 164 45.80 64.22 7.87
N ASN A 165 45.78 65.55 7.94
CA ASN A 165 46.53 66.32 8.93
C ASN A 165 46.11 65.96 10.37
N ALA A 166 44.81 65.88 10.67
CA ALA A 166 44.32 65.51 12.01
C ALA A 166 44.70 64.08 12.43
N THR A 167 44.72 63.12 11.51
CA THR A 167 45.18 61.75 11.78
C THR A 167 46.70 61.64 11.89
N ASP A 168 47.44 62.52 11.24
CA ASP A 168 48.89 62.61 11.37
C ASP A 168 49.25 63.08 12.79
N TYR A 169 48.59 64.13 13.32
CA TYR A 169 48.78 64.60 14.70
C TYR A 169 48.47 63.53 15.75
N ALA A 170 47.42 62.72 15.57
CA ALA A 170 47.04 61.66 16.52
C ALA A 170 47.95 60.42 16.49
N ARG A 171 48.86 60.30 15.50
CA ARG A 171 49.86 59.21 15.42
C ARG A 171 51.20 59.59 16.07
N MET A 172 51.38 60.87 16.44
CA MET A 172 52.59 61.38 17.09
C MET A 172 52.52 61.35 18.64
N GLU A 173 51.40 60.88 19.20
CA GLU A 173 51.18 60.64 20.64
C GLU A 173 51.41 59.17 21.04
#